data_AF-A0A1Q5MZH1-F1
#
_entry.id   AF-A0A1Q5MZH1-F1
#
_cell.length_a   1.000
_cell.length_b   1.000
_cell.length_c   1.000
_cell.angle_alpha   90.00
_cell.angle_beta   90.00
_cell.angle_gamma   90.00
#
_symmetry.space_group_name_H-M   'P 1'
#
loop_
_entity.id
_entity.type
_entity.pdbx_description
1 polymer ?
#
loop_
_entity_poly.entity_id
_entity_poly.type
_entity_poly.pdbx_seq_one_letter_code
_entity_poly.pdbx_strand_id
1 'polypeptide(L)'
;MSFEEEWGRHGQTAPTDGPPPQMRLNQLPADQGGSTAPGYGVLATAPPEKKKAANTIENVLQPGTTKAADAADEPTKNAVKAFGGWETAAGLTKAHAHWDDQVKRLMGRLDSEKTALRGASNLFTGNDQLTGRSFQPVQSQSKVDGI
;
A
#
# COMPACT_ATOMS: atom_id res chain seq x y z
N MET A 1 53.02 -29.75 3.42
CA MET A 1 52.56 -29.34 2.08
C MET A 1 52.34 -27.85 2.15
N SER A 2 53.13 -27.08 1.41
CA SER A 2 53.12 -25.62 1.51
C SER A 2 52.07 -25.02 0.58
N PHE A 3 51.57 -23.84 0.92
CA PHE A 3 50.66 -23.04 0.10
C PHE A 3 51.21 -22.83 -1.34
N GLU A 4 52.53 -22.61 -1.47
CA GLU A 4 53.23 -22.54 -2.76
C GLU A 4 53.13 -23.83 -3.61
N GLU A 5 53.06 -25.03 -3.01
CA GLU A 5 52.87 -26.29 -3.76
C GLU A 5 51.44 -26.40 -4.32
N GLU A 6 50.46 -25.92 -3.55
CA GLU A 6 49.05 -25.94 -3.94
C GLU A 6 48.76 -24.91 -5.04
N TRP A 7 49.39 -23.73 -4.95
CA TRP A 7 49.30 -22.68 -5.97
C TRP A 7 49.99 -23.06 -7.28
N GLY A 8 51.16 -23.73 -7.21
CA GLY A 8 51.87 -24.20 -8.40
C GLY A 8 51.07 -25.22 -9.22
N ARG A 9 50.23 -26.03 -8.58
CA ARG A 9 49.34 -27.00 -9.24
C ARG A 9 48.18 -26.34 -9.98
N HIS A 10 47.65 -25.24 -9.46
CA HIS A 10 46.57 -24.48 -10.09
C HIS A 10 47.04 -23.58 -11.25
N GLY A 11 48.32 -23.18 -11.26
CA GLY A 11 48.92 -22.43 -12.37
C GLY A 11 49.16 -23.26 -13.63
N GLN A 12 49.33 -24.58 -13.51
CA GLN A 12 49.63 -25.47 -14.65
C GLN A 12 48.40 -25.99 -15.39
N THR A 13 47.18 -25.74 -14.88
CA THR A 13 45.93 -26.12 -15.56
C THR A 13 45.37 -25.04 -16.48
N ALA A 14 46.08 -23.92 -16.68
CA ALA A 14 45.70 -22.91 -17.65
C ALA A 14 46.05 -23.40 -19.08
N PRO A 15 45.09 -23.52 -20.01
CA PRO A 15 45.39 -23.87 -21.39
C PRO A 15 46.25 -22.75 -22.00
N THR A 16 47.47 -23.07 -22.39
CA THR A 16 48.46 -22.11 -22.92
C THR A 16 48.26 -21.73 -24.38
N ASP A 17 47.15 -22.09 -25.02
CA ASP A 17 46.85 -21.67 -26.40
C ASP A 17 45.35 -21.39 -26.59
N GLY A 18 44.98 -20.11 -26.55
CA GLY A 18 43.66 -19.61 -26.93
C GLY A 18 43.30 -18.27 -26.28
N PRO A 19 42.65 -17.32 -26.98
CA PRO A 19 42.22 -16.07 -26.38
C PRO A 19 41.26 -16.33 -25.21
N PRO A 20 41.36 -15.56 -24.11
CA PRO A 20 40.64 -15.88 -22.88
C PRO A 20 39.12 -15.84 -23.10
N PRO A 21 38.36 -16.76 -22.46
CA PRO A 21 36.91 -16.76 -22.53
C PRO A 21 36.40 -15.46 -21.91
N GLN A 22 35.86 -14.59 -22.75
CA GLN A 22 35.21 -13.36 -22.37
C GLN A 22 34.08 -13.73 -21.39
N MET A 23 34.20 -13.36 -20.11
CA MET A 23 33.11 -13.53 -19.14
C MET A 23 31.94 -12.63 -19.57
N ARG A 24 30.98 -13.21 -20.32
CA ARG A 24 29.79 -12.51 -20.78
C ARG A 24 28.80 -12.36 -19.63
N LEU A 25 28.99 -11.31 -18.84
CA LEU A 25 28.17 -10.97 -17.67
C LEU A 25 26.71 -10.56 -17.98
N ASN A 26 26.31 -10.54 -19.26
CA ASN A 26 24.99 -10.07 -19.72
C ASN A 26 24.13 -11.18 -20.36
N GLN A 27 24.42 -12.46 -20.14
CA GLN A 27 23.56 -13.53 -20.63
C GLN A 27 22.81 -14.19 -19.46
N LEU A 28 21.48 -14.03 -19.43
CA LEU A 28 20.62 -14.93 -18.68
C LEU A 28 20.66 -16.32 -19.36
N PRO A 29 20.61 -17.42 -18.58
CA PRO A 29 20.68 -18.78 -19.13
C PRO A 29 19.60 -19.02 -20.19
N ALA A 30 20.01 -19.58 -21.32
CA ALA A 30 19.10 -19.94 -22.40
C ALA A 30 18.27 -21.18 -22.01
N ASP A 31 17.01 -20.89 -21.72
CA ASP A 31 15.78 -21.67 -21.99
C ASP A 31 15.74 -23.15 -21.56
N GLN A 32 14.97 -23.39 -20.50
CA GLN A 32 14.13 -24.58 -20.43
C GLN A 32 12.72 -24.19 -19.97
N GLY A 33 11.91 -23.74 -20.91
CA GLY A 33 10.52 -24.16 -21.04
C GLY A 33 9.53 -23.49 -20.09
N GLY A 34 8.82 -22.51 -20.63
CA GLY A 34 7.63 -21.94 -20.04
C GLY A 34 7.73 -20.44 -20.00
N SER A 35 7.33 -19.81 -21.10
CA SER A 35 6.99 -18.40 -21.15
C SER A 35 6.10 -18.04 -19.96
N THR A 36 6.69 -17.53 -18.88
CA THR A 36 5.96 -16.67 -17.98
C THR A 36 5.69 -15.44 -18.81
N ALA A 37 4.51 -15.41 -19.42
CA ALA A 37 3.86 -14.17 -19.86
C ALA A 37 4.23 -13.08 -18.85
N PRO A 38 4.54 -11.84 -19.29
CA PRO A 38 4.98 -10.78 -18.41
C PRO A 38 4.05 -10.79 -17.21
N GLY A 39 4.59 -11.22 -16.07
CA GLY A 39 3.76 -11.46 -14.90
C GLY A 39 3.11 -10.13 -14.63
N TYR A 40 1.80 -10.04 -14.86
CA TYR A 40 0.96 -9.02 -14.26
C TYR A 40 0.98 -9.32 -12.76
N GLY A 41 2.14 -9.13 -12.14
CA GLY A 41 2.28 -9.14 -10.70
C GLY A 41 1.34 -8.06 -10.24
N VAL A 42 0.33 -8.45 -9.47
CA VAL A 42 -0.51 -7.50 -8.75
C VAL A 42 0.47 -6.60 -8.01
N LEU A 43 0.53 -5.32 -8.41
CA LEU A 43 1.34 -4.34 -7.70
C LEU A 43 0.95 -4.45 -6.21
N ALA A 44 1.94 -4.52 -5.32
CA ALA A 44 1.67 -4.59 -3.87
C ALA A 44 0.79 -3.42 -3.38
N THR A 45 0.73 -2.35 -4.17
CA THR A 45 -0.23 -1.27 -4.05
C THR A 45 -1.56 -1.75 -4.63
N ALA A 46 -2.56 -1.91 -3.77
CA ALA A 46 -3.92 -2.28 -4.15
C ALA A 46 -4.85 -1.02 -4.17
N PRO A 47 -4.91 -0.21 -5.26
CA PRO A 47 -5.75 0.98 -5.36
C PRO A 47 -7.26 0.73 -5.28
N PRO A 48 -7.84 -0.31 -5.94
CA PRO A 48 -9.26 -0.60 -5.86
C PRO A 48 -9.74 -0.82 -4.42
N GLU A 49 -8.94 -1.52 -3.63
CA GLU A 49 -9.19 -1.83 -2.22
C GLU A 49 -9.15 -0.57 -1.37
N LYS A 50 -8.19 0.33 -1.62
CA LYS A 50 -8.12 1.64 -0.94
C LYS A 50 -9.35 2.48 -1.25
N LYS A 51 -9.79 2.52 -2.51
CA LYS A 51 -11.01 3.21 -2.92
C LYS A 51 -12.24 2.60 -2.26
N LYS A 52 -12.34 1.27 -2.22
CA LYS A 52 -13.41 0.54 -1.54
C LYS A 52 -13.45 0.88 -0.05
N ALA A 53 -12.30 0.86 0.64
CA ALA A 53 -12.21 1.22 2.05
C ALA A 53 -12.64 2.68 2.30
N ALA A 54 -12.20 3.63 1.48
CA ALA A 54 -12.63 5.02 1.57
C ALA A 54 -14.16 5.16 1.39
N ASN A 55 -14.74 4.41 0.45
CA ASN A 55 -16.20 4.39 0.24
C ASN A 55 -16.94 3.74 1.41
N THR A 56 -16.38 2.72 2.06
CA THR A 56 -16.95 2.14 3.28
C THR A 56 -16.94 3.16 4.42
N ILE A 57 -15.85 3.93 4.58
CA ILE A 57 -15.80 5.00 5.57
C ILE A 57 -16.92 6.02 5.31
N GLU A 58 -17.04 6.52 4.07
CA GLU A 58 -18.00 7.56 3.71
C GLU A 58 -19.46 7.12 3.80
N ASN A 59 -19.78 5.93 3.29
CA ASN A 59 -21.16 5.53 3.08
C ASN A 59 -21.73 4.68 4.22
N VAL A 60 -20.87 4.09 5.06
CA VAL A 60 -21.29 3.17 6.12
C VAL A 60 -20.85 3.67 7.49
N LEU A 61 -19.54 3.89 7.67
CA LEU A 61 -19.01 4.19 9.00
C LEU A 61 -19.36 5.61 9.47
N GLN A 62 -19.20 6.63 8.61
CA GLN A 62 -19.55 8.01 8.97
C GLN A 62 -21.05 8.14 9.32
N PRO A 63 -22.01 7.69 8.47
CA PRO A 63 -23.44 7.78 8.81
C PRO A 63 -23.83 6.91 10.00
N GLY A 64 -23.27 5.70 10.10
CA GLY A 64 -23.53 4.79 11.21
C GLY A 64 -23.03 5.36 12.55
N THR A 65 -21.86 5.99 12.55
CA THR A 65 -21.29 6.65 13.73
C THR A 65 -22.12 7.85 14.16
N THR A 66 -22.53 8.72 13.23
CA THR A 66 -23.43 9.83 13.52
C THR A 66 -24.74 9.34 14.12
N LYS A 67 -25.39 8.35 13.49
CA LYS A 67 -26.64 7.80 14.01
C LYS A 67 -26.50 7.21 15.41
N ALA A 68 -25.41 6.49 15.68
CA ALA A 68 -25.15 5.91 16.99
C ALA A 68 -24.85 6.99 18.05
N ALA A 69 -24.16 8.06 17.66
CA ALA A 69 -23.91 9.22 18.52
C ALA A 69 -25.20 9.93 18.92
N ASP A 70 -26.02 10.27 17.93
CA ASP A 70 -27.28 11.02 18.13
C ASP A 70 -28.30 10.23 18.98
N ALA A 71 -28.19 8.90 19.02
CA ALA A 71 -29.08 8.06 19.83
C ALA A 71 -28.96 8.33 21.34
N ALA A 72 -27.82 8.87 21.81
CA ALA A 72 -27.59 9.17 23.21
C ALA A 72 -28.14 10.54 23.64
N ASP A 73 -28.37 11.46 22.70
CA ASP A 73 -28.73 12.85 22.98
C ASP A 73 -30.01 13.00 23.80
N GLU A 74 -31.12 12.54 23.23
CA GLU A 74 -32.45 12.78 23.82
C GLU A 74 -32.63 12.06 25.17
N PRO A 75 -32.24 10.77 25.32
CA PRO A 75 -32.28 10.11 26.62
C PRO A 75 -31.42 10.83 27.67
N THR A 76 -30.23 11.31 27.29
CA THR A 76 -29.34 12.00 28.23
C THR A 76 -29.89 13.36 28.63
N LYS A 77 -30.42 14.14 27.68
CA LYS A 77 -31.10 15.42 27.97
C LYS A 77 -32.28 15.23 28.91
N ASN A 78 -33.06 14.17 28.72
CA ASN A 78 -34.19 13.86 29.60
C ASN A 78 -33.74 13.40 31.00
N ALA A 79 -32.69 12.59 31.11
CA ALA A 79 -32.10 12.22 32.39
C ALA A 79 -31.56 13.45 33.16
N VAL A 80 -30.85 14.35 32.48
CA VAL A 80 -30.33 15.60 33.07
C VAL A 80 -31.47 16.44 33.66
N LYS A 81 -32.58 16.60 32.93
CA LYS A 81 -33.77 17.30 33.45
C LYS A 81 -34.37 16.61 34.66
N ALA A 82 -34.50 15.28 34.63
CA ALA A 82 -35.08 14.49 35.71
C ALA A 82 -34.25 14.57 37.00
N PHE A 83 -32.92 14.66 36.89
CA PHE A 83 -32.01 14.84 38.03
C PHE A 83 -31.73 16.31 38.38
N GLY A 84 -32.55 17.25 37.91
CA GLY A 84 -32.36 18.68 38.16
C GLY A 84 -32.19 19.01 39.66
N GLY A 85 -31.13 19.75 39.99
CA GLY A 85 -30.77 20.09 41.38
C GLY A 85 -29.88 19.06 42.09
N TRP A 86 -29.56 17.94 41.43
CA TRP A 86 -28.65 16.92 41.95
C TRP A 86 -27.30 16.96 41.23
N GLU A 87 -26.23 16.61 41.93
CA GLU A 87 -24.89 16.46 41.33
C GLU A 87 -24.85 15.47 40.16
N THR A 88 -25.75 14.48 40.15
CA THR A 88 -25.91 13.52 39.05
C THR A 88 -26.23 14.22 37.71
N ALA A 89 -27.04 15.29 37.72
CA ALA A 89 -27.33 16.04 36.50
C ALA A 89 -26.07 16.72 35.95
N ALA A 90 -25.26 17.35 36.82
CA ALA A 90 -23.99 17.96 36.43
C ALA A 90 -23.00 16.90 35.89
N GLY A 91 -22.93 15.73 36.54
CA GLY A 91 -22.15 14.59 36.09
C GLY A 91 -22.57 14.09 34.70
N LEU A 92 -23.88 13.92 34.46
CA LEU A 92 -24.44 13.51 33.17
C LEU A 92 -24.15 14.53 32.07
N THR A 93 -24.33 15.84 32.34
CA THR A 93 -24.00 16.90 31.38
C THR A 93 -22.52 16.84 30.98
N LYS A 94 -21.62 16.68 31.94
CA LYS A 94 -20.19 16.58 31.67
C LYS A 94 -19.83 15.32 30.89
N ALA A 95 -20.41 14.17 31.24
CA ALA A 95 -20.20 12.92 30.52
C ALA A 95 -20.67 13.02 29.06
N HIS A 96 -21.84 13.64 28.83
CA HIS A 96 -22.37 13.86 27.49
C HIS A 96 -21.50 14.79 26.64
N ALA A 97 -20.99 15.89 27.23
CA ALA A 97 -20.05 16.76 26.54
C ALA A 97 -18.77 16.03 26.11
N HIS A 98 -18.23 15.15 26.98
CA HIS A 98 -17.08 14.32 26.63
C HIS A 98 -17.39 13.29 25.54
N TRP A 99 -18.60 12.72 25.54
CA TRP A 99 -19.08 11.86 24.46
C TRP A 99 -19.08 12.61 23.12
N ASP A 100 -19.65 13.80 23.07
CA ASP A 100 -19.71 14.63 21.86
C ASP A 100 -18.30 14.96 21.34
N ASP A 101 -17.38 15.31 22.24
CA ASP A 101 -15.98 15.54 21.90
C ASP A 101 -15.30 14.29 21.31
N GLN A 102 -15.58 13.11 21.87
CA GLN A 102 -15.04 11.85 21.35
C GLN A 102 -15.60 11.51 19.97
N VAL A 103 -16.91 11.66 19.78
CA VAL A 103 -17.57 11.47 18.48
C VAL A 103 -16.98 12.43 17.45
N LYS A 104 -16.82 13.70 17.78
CA LYS A 104 -16.22 14.71 16.89
C LYS A 104 -14.80 14.34 16.47
N ARG A 105 -13.96 13.89 17.40
CA ARG A 105 -12.59 13.43 17.11
C ARG A 105 -12.59 12.20 16.21
N LEU A 106 -13.47 11.23 16.48
CA LEU A 106 -13.61 10.04 15.65
C LEU A 106 -14.04 10.39 14.22
N MET A 107 -15.03 11.27 14.07
CA MET A 107 -15.50 11.73 12.75
C MET A 107 -14.40 12.46 11.97
N GLY A 108 -13.60 13.29 12.64
CA GLY A 108 -12.43 13.94 12.01
C GLY A 108 -11.38 12.93 11.56
N ARG A 109 -11.10 11.91 12.37
CA ARG A 109 -10.16 10.83 11.99
C ARG A 109 -10.68 10.04 10.79
N LEU A 110 -11.95 9.63 10.79
CA LEU A 110 -12.56 8.92 9.66
C LEU A 110 -12.47 9.75 8.38
N ASP A 111 -12.74 11.05 8.45
CA ASP A 111 -12.63 11.92 7.28
C ASP A 111 -11.20 12.04 6.74
N SER A 112 -10.22 12.18 7.64
CA SER A 112 -8.80 12.18 7.29
C SER A 112 -8.37 10.86 6.65
N GLU A 113 -8.79 9.72 7.20
CA GLU A 113 -8.44 8.39 6.66
C GLU A 113 -9.07 8.14 5.29
N LYS A 114 -10.35 8.52 5.10
CA LYS A 114 -11.02 8.50 3.80
C LYS A 114 -10.24 9.30 2.76
N THR A 115 -9.83 10.52 3.11
CA THR A 115 -9.07 11.42 2.22
C THR A 115 -7.70 10.84 1.89
N ALA A 116 -6.96 10.33 2.88
CA ALA A 116 -5.67 9.70 2.68
C ALA A 116 -5.76 8.45 1.78
N LEU A 117 -6.76 7.60 1.99
CA LEU A 117 -6.98 6.39 1.17
C LEU A 117 -7.29 6.74 -0.29
N ARG A 118 -8.09 7.78 -0.53
CA ARG A 118 -8.36 8.31 -1.87
C ARG A 118 -7.10 8.87 -2.51
N GLY A 119 -6.34 9.69 -1.78
CA GLY A 119 -5.07 10.24 -2.25
C GLY A 119 -4.08 9.14 -2.64
N ALA A 120 -3.91 8.12 -1.79
CA ALA A 120 -3.03 6.99 -2.07
C ALA A 120 -3.49 6.18 -3.29
N SER A 121 -4.80 5.91 -3.43
CA SER A 121 -5.36 5.21 -4.60
C SER A 121 -5.04 5.97 -5.90
N ASN A 122 -5.24 7.29 -5.90
CA ASN A 122 -4.96 8.15 -7.05
C ASN A 122 -3.45 8.21 -7.37
N LEU A 123 -2.60 8.35 -6.35
CA LEU A 123 -1.14 8.39 -6.52
C LEU A 123 -0.62 7.11 -7.17
N PHE A 124 -1.01 5.94 -6.66
CA PHE A 124 -0.53 4.67 -7.22
C PHE A 124 -1.06 4.42 -8.64
N THR A 125 -2.33 4.76 -8.90
CA THR A 125 -2.90 4.65 -10.25
C THR A 125 -2.17 5.57 -11.23
N GLY A 126 -1.87 6.80 -10.83
CA GLY A 126 -1.13 7.76 -11.67
C GLY A 126 0.30 7.30 -11.94
N ASN A 127 1.01 6.82 -10.91
CA ASN A 127 2.37 6.31 -11.05
C ASN A 127 2.43 5.11 -11.99
N ASP A 128 1.48 4.19 -11.90
CA ASP A 128 1.40 3.02 -12.79
C ASP A 128 1.21 3.45 -14.26
N GLN A 129 0.29 4.38 -14.52
CA GLN A 129 0.07 4.90 -15.86
C GLN A 129 1.29 5.63 -16.43
N LEU A 130 1.97 6.46 -15.63
CA LEU A 130 3.18 7.17 -16.06
C LEU A 130 4.31 6.19 -16.36
N THR A 131 4.49 5.20 -15.48
CA THR A 131 5.49 4.14 -15.65
C THR A 131 5.22 3.35 -16.92
N GLY A 132 3.98 2.89 -17.14
CA GLY A 132 3.59 2.19 -18.36
C GLY A 132 3.83 3.00 -19.65
N ARG A 133 3.51 4.31 -19.63
CA ARG A 133 3.78 5.21 -20.77
C ARG A 133 5.27 5.35 -21.06
N SER A 134 6.12 5.37 -20.03
CA SER A 134 7.57 5.48 -20.20
C SER A 134 8.19 4.28 -20.95
N PHE A 135 7.53 3.12 -20.90
CA PHE A 135 7.98 1.91 -21.60
C PHE A 135 7.40 1.74 -23.02
N GLN A 136 6.41 2.55 -23.43
CA GLN A 136 5.83 2.45 -24.77
C GLN A 136 6.86 2.60 -25.92
N PRO A 137 7.84 3.54 -25.85
CA PRO A 137 8.84 3.68 -26.91
C PRO A 137 9.71 2.43 -27.10
N VAL A 138 10.04 1.72 -26.02
CA VAL A 138 10.86 0.50 -26.04
C VAL A 138 10.11 -0.66 -26.72
N GLN A 139 8.80 -0.76 -26.49
CA GLN A 139 7.96 -1.76 -27.15
C GLN A 139 7.80 -1.48 -28.65
N SER A 140 7.75 -0.21 -29.06
CA SER A 140 7.72 0.16 -30.47
C SER A 140 9.00 -0.20 -31.21
N GLN A 141 10.19 -0.08 -30.57
CA GLN A 141 11.46 -0.47 -31.20
C GLN A 141 11.63 -2.00 -31.33
N SER A 142 11.09 -2.78 -30.39
CA SER A 142 11.17 -4.25 -30.45
C SER A 142 10.35 -4.87 -31.61
N LYS A 143 9.47 -4.09 -32.25
CA LYS A 143 8.68 -4.52 -33.41
C LYS A 143 9.33 -4.21 -34.78
N VAL A 144 10.48 -3.53 -34.81
CA VAL A 144 11.09 -3.07 -36.08
C VAL A 144 12.30 -3.90 -36.52
N ASP A 145 12.78 -4.85 -35.71
CA ASP A 145 13.90 -5.74 -36.08
C ASP A 145 13.40 -7.12 -36.57
N GLY A 146 12.43 -7.09 -37.49
CA GLY A 146 11.96 -8.25 -38.25
C GLY A 146 12.21 -8.05 -39.75
N ILE A 147 13.48 -7.96 -40.14
CA ILE A 147 13.97 -8.28 -41.49
C ILE A 147 14.73 -9.60 -41.39
#